data_AF-A0A5S4FCD1-F1
#
_entry.id   AF-A0A5S4FCD1-F1
#
_cell.length_a   1.000
_cell.length_b   1.000
_cell.length_c   1.000
_cell.angle_alpha   90.00
_cell.angle_beta   90.00
_cell.angle_gamma   90.00
#
_symmetry.space_group_name_H-M   'P 1'
#
loop_
_entity.id
_entity.type
_entity.pdbx_description
1 polymer ?
#
loop_
_entity_poly.entity_id
_entity_poly.type
_entity_poly.pdbx_seq_one_letter_code
_entity_poly.pdbx_strand_id
1 'polypeptide(L)'
;MRNRASEESTSWADQHDLLSQANHFGPLAPFLLTEATAELSIPVFVIDQNHQIIVWNKALARLTGLDAERMCCTCDSWRAFHTQPRPTLADLIVDGTVDQKVEKLYHGKYHRSPLVEGGIEVCDFFPCLGPDGLWLHFTAAPLKNADGQIVGAIEILLDVTARHHTEALLLESQGFLRQIVYCSSVSTFVIDREHRLTHWNRACELITGHSAQKMVGTRNQWQPFYESQRPVFADLILESAVDESVSRYYKGKFRPSTVLDGAYEIEDFFPHLGESGLWLFFTAAPLHDVEGNLIGAIETLQDITERKRAEEALRESERLHRTMSITDALTSLFNARHFHERLKIETERARRYHRTLSLLVIDLDNFKQLNDTFGHLEGDQALATTGAVIRRCLRGLDAAFRYGGEEFALLLPETDLAGAVRLAERLRRCLAEEPLTTAAGIPLKITASISATELSEPETEDSLIRRADQGVYLAKQGGKNQVVPVPAKGRNAHARFGEVRGPWNLDPSPS
;
A
#
# COMPACT_ATOMS: atom_id res chain seq x y z
N MET A 1 -18.18 -31.67 -29.38
CA MET A 1 -18.76 -32.72 -30.24
C MET A 1 -19.45 -32.05 -31.41
N ARG A 2 -18.83 -32.06 -32.60
CA ARG A 2 -19.45 -31.58 -33.84
C ARG A 2 -20.33 -32.71 -34.38
N ASN A 3 -21.65 -32.55 -34.31
CA ASN A 3 -22.57 -33.51 -34.91
C ASN A 3 -22.91 -33.05 -36.32
N ARG A 4 -22.53 -33.86 -37.32
CA ARG A 4 -23.01 -33.78 -38.69
C ARG A 4 -24.48 -34.19 -38.68
N ALA A 5 -25.40 -33.24 -38.78
CA ALA A 5 -26.74 -33.51 -39.27
C ALA A 5 -26.69 -33.30 -40.79
N SER A 6 -26.72 -34.40 -41.52
CA SER A 6 -26.85 -34.46 -42.97
C SER A 6 -28.22 -33.94 -43.40
N GLU A 7 -28.16 -33.02 -44.35
CA GLU A 7 -29.14 -32.65 -45.37
C GLU A 7 -30.27 -33.66 -45.61
N GLU A 8 -31.46 -33.32 -45.11
CA GLU A 8 -32.73 -33.49 -45.82
C GLU A 8 -33.59 -32.24 -45.51
N SER A 9 -33.16 -31.10 -46.06
CA SER A 9 -33.97 -29.89 -46.09
C SER A 9 -34.95 -30.03 -47.27
N THR A 10 -36.17 -30.51 -47.03
CA THR A 10 -37.27 -30.33 -47.97
C THR A 10 -37.36 -28.84 -48.28
N SER A 11 -37.18 -28.42 -49.53
CA SER A 11 -37.24 -27.01 -49.91
C SER A 11 -38.62 -26.47 -49.55
N TRP A 12 -38.71 -25.20 -49.15
CA TRP A 12 -40.01 -24.53 -48.93
C TRP A 12 -40.91 -24.64 -50.17
N ALA A 13 -40.30 -24.69 -51.37
CA ALA A 13 -40.99 -24.97 -52.62
C ALA A 13 -41.58 -26.39 -52.70
N ASP A 14 -40.88 -27.40 -52.16
CA ASP A 14 -41.34 -28.80 -52.15
C ASP A 14 -42.52 -29.00 -51.18
N GLN A 15 -42.53 -28.31 -50.03
CA GLN A 15 -43.66 -28.31 -49.10
C GLN A 15 -44.88 -27.56 -49.68
N HIS A 16 -44.63 -26.46 -50.39
CA HIS A 16 -45.69 -25.69 -51.04
C HIS A 16 -46.32 -26.45 -52.22
N ASP A 17 -45.54 -27.24 -52.96
CA ASP A 17 -46.05 -28.14 -54.02
C ASP A 17 -46.85 -29.33 -53.46
N LEU A 18 -46.47 -29.85 -52.29
CA LEU A 18 -47.25 -30.88 -51.60
C LEU A 18 -48.60 -30.35 -51.09
N LEU A 19 -48.65 -29.08 -50.66
CA LEU A 19 -49.87 -28.41 -50.22
C LEU A 19 -50.76 -27.91 -51.38
N SER A 20 -50.17 -27.51 -52.51
CA SER A 20 -50.91 -27.09 -53.71
C SER A 20 -51.62 -28.26 -54.40
N GLN A 21 -51.06 -29.48 -54.31
CA GLN A 21 -51.71 -30.71 -54.76
C GLN A 21 -52.91 -31.10 -53.88
N ALA A 22 -52.95 -30.66 -52.61
CA ALA A 22 -54.09 -30.80 -51.70
C ALA A 22 -55.16 -29.71 -51.98
N ASN A 23 -55.79 -29.78 -53.16
CA ASN A 23 -56.75 -28.82 -53.70
C ASN A 23 -58.12 -28.76 -52.94
N HIS A 24 -58.15 -29.02 -51.63
CA HIS A 24 -59.36 -29.11 -50.81
C HIS A 24 -59.51 -27.97 -49.77
N PHE A 25 -58.53 -27.08 -49.63
CA PHE A 25 -58.52 -26.09 -48.54
C PHE A 25 -58.75 -24.62 -48.95
N GLY A 26 -59.04 -24.34 -50.23
CA GLY A 26 -59.22 -22.97 -50.74
C GLY A 26 -60.16 -22.06 -49.92
N PRO A 27 -61.40 -22.48 -49.60
CA PRO A 27 -62.31 -21.72 -48.73
C PRO A 27 -62.07 -21.95 -47.22
N LEU A 28 -61.17 -22.86 -46.83
CA LEU A 28 -60.87 -23.24 -45.45
C LEU A 28 -59.58 -22.61 -44.90
N ALA A 29 -58.78 -21.93 -45.74
CA ALA A 29 -57.47 -21.39 -45.33
C ALA A 29 -57.55 -20.37 -44.17
N PRO A 30 -58.48 -19.39 -44.13
CA PRO A 30 -58.63 -18.50 -42.98
C PRO A 30 -59.05 -19.24 -41.71
N PHE A 31 -59.88 -20.27 -41.86
CA PHE A 31 -60.35 -21.11 -40.76
C PHE A 31 -59.21 -21.95 -40.17
N LEU A 32 -58.40 -22.60 -41.01
CA LEU A 32 -57.23 -23.37 -40.58
C LEU A 32 -56.17 -22.49 -39.91
N LEU A 33 -55.92 -21.29 -40.43
CA LEU A 33 -54.98 -20.34 -39.81
C LEU A 33 -55.48 -19.87 -38.43
N THR A 34 -56.80 -19.64 -38.31
CA THR A 34 -57.43 -19.29 -37.03
C THR A 34 -57.31 -20.42 -36.03
N GLU A 35 -57.64 -21.66 -36.42
CA GLU A 35 -57.53 -22.85 -35.55
C GLU A 35 -56.06 -23.13 -35.17
N ALA A 36 -55.12 -23.03 -36.11
CA ALA A 36 -53.70 -23.26 -35.86
C ALA A 36 -53.08 -22.25 -34.88
N THR A 37 -53.64 -21.05 -34.81
CA THR A 37 -53.14 -19.97 -33.93
C THR A 37 -53.93 -19.81 -32.63
N ALA A 38 -55.17 -20.30 -32.59
CA ALA A 38 -56.10 -20.12 -31.47
C ALA A 38 -55.57 -20.64 -30.13
N GLU A 39 -54.88 -21.79 -30.16
CA GLU A 39 -54.34 -22.46 -28.97
C GLU A 39 -52.85 -22.16 -28.73
N LEU A 40 -52.23 -21.29 -29.54
CA LEU A 40 -50.87 -20.83 -29.27
C LEU A 40 -50.85 -20.02 -27.97
N SER A 41 -49.90 -20.33 -27.10
CA SER A 41 -49.64 -19.54 -25.88
C SER A 41 -48.99 -18.20 -26.17
N ILE A 42 -48.65 -17.92 -27.43
CA ILE A 42 -47.98 -16.70 -27.87
C ILE A 42 -49.03 -15.78 -28.50
N PRO A 43 -49.15 -14.52 -28.05
CA PRO A 43 -49.98 -13.50 -28.69
C PRO A 43 -49.65 -13.35 -30.18
N VAL A 44 -50.67 -13.51 -31.04
CA VAL A 44 -50.51 -13.33 -32.48
C VAL A 44 -51.75 -12.70 -33.10
N PHE A 45 -51.52 -11.82 -34.07
CA PHE A 45 -52.55 -11.38 -35.01
C PHE A 45 -52.06 -11.49 -36.45
N VAL A 46 -53.02 -11.56 -37.37
CA VAL A 46 -52.77 -11.60 -38.81
C VAL A 46 -53.66 -10.58 -39.49
N ILE A 47 -53.10 -9.81 -40.41
CA ILE A 47 -53.83 -8.90 -41.28
C ILE A 47 -53.76 -9.36 -42.74
N ASP A 48 -54.79 -9.05 -43.51
CA ASP A 48 -54.82 -9.26 -44.97
C ASP A 48 -54.17 -8.08 -45.73
N GLN A 49 -54.12 -8.19 -47.06
CA GLN A 49 -53.64 -7.13 -47.96
C GLN A 49 -54.42 -5.81 -47.89
N ASN A 50 -55.62 -5.80 -47.29
CA ASN A 50 -56.44 -4.61 -47.06
C ASN A 50 -56.33 -4.10 -45.61
N HIS A 51 -55.34 -4.59 -44.85
CA HIS A 51 -55.13 -4.28 -43.43
C HIS A 51 -56.25 -4.77 -42.51
N GLN A 52 -57.13 -5.67 -42.96
CA GLN A 52 -58.19 -6.23 -42.11
C GLN A 52 -57.62 -7.36 -41.25
N ILE A 53 -57.90 -7.31 -39.95
CA ILE A 53 -57.51 -8.36 -39.02
C ILE A 53 -58.30 -9.63 -39.33
N ILE A 54 -57.60 -10.69 -39.76
CA ILE A 54 -58.20 -12.01 -40.01
C ILE A 54 -58.09 -12.89 -38.76
N VAL A 55 -56.96 -12.80 -38.05
CA VAL A 55 -56.69 -13.61 -36.85
C VAL A 55 -56.40 -12.69 -35.68
N TRP A 56 -57.04 -12.98 -34.55
CA TRP A 56 -56.75 -12.39 -33.26
C TRP A 56 -56.86 -13.48 -32.20
N ASN A 57 -55.72 -14.04 -31.76
CA ASN A 57 -55.77 -15.26 -30.96
C ASN A 57 -56.09 -14.99 -29.47
N LYS A 58 -56.42 -16.06 -28.74
CA LYS A 58 -56.79 -15.98 -27.32
C LYS A 58 -55.68 -15.39 -26.45
N ALA A 59 -54.42 -15.69 -26.75
CA ALA A 59 -53.28 -15.15 -26.01
C ALA A 59 -53.18 -13.63 -26.18
N LEU A 60 -53.39 -13.10 -27.39
CA LEU A 60 -53.40 -11.67 -27.65
C LEU A 60 -54.61 -10.97 -27.04
N ALA A 61 -55.78 -11.60 -27.08
CA ALA A 61 -56.97 -11.08 -26.41
C ALA A 61 -56.75 -10.93 -24.89
N ARG A 62 -56.09 -11.90 -24.26
CA ARG A 62 -55.73 -11.83 -22.84
C ARG A 62 -54.68 -10.75 -22.54
N LEU A 63 -53.68 -10.60 -23.42
CA LEU A 63 -52.62 -9.60 -23.26
C LEU A 63 -53.18 -8.17 -23.34
N THR A 64 -54.09 -7.93 -24.28
CA THR A 64 -54.57 -6.58 -24.64
C THR A 64 -55.92 -6.21 -24.00
N GLY A 65 -56.68 -7.20 -23.53
CA GLY A 65 -58.06 -7.03 -23.07
C GLY A 65 -59.08 -6.79 -24.20
N LEU A 66 -58.69 -6.97 -25.46
CA LEU A 66 -59.54 -6.81 -26.64
C LEU A 66 -59.87 -8.18 -27.24
N ASP A 67 -61.15 -8.53 -27.29
CA ASP A 67 -61.59 -9.82 -27.83
C ASP A 67 -61.59 -9.84 -29.37
N ALA A 68 -61.39 -11.04 -29.94
CA ALA A 68 -61.38 -11.25 -31.38
C ALA A 68 -62.67 -10.75 -32.07
N GLU A 69 -63.83 -10.92 -31.44
CA GLU A 69 -65.13 -10.44 -31.97
C GLU A 69 -65.18 -8.93 -32.21
N ARG A 70 -64.35 -8.15 -31.49
CA ARG A 70 -64.27 -6.70 -31.63
C ARG A 70 -63.19 -6.25 -32.62
N MET A 71 -62.19 -7.09 -32.84
CA MET A 71 -60.98 -6.73 -33.59
C MET A 71 -61.00 -7.32 -35.00
N CYS A 72 -61.42 -8.58 -35.18
CA CYS A 72 -61.49 -9.22 -36.49
C CYS A 72 -62.41 -8.44 -37.44
N CYS A 73 -62.04 -8.42 -38.72
CA CYS A 73 -62.69 -7.64 -39.79
C CYS A 73 -62.57 -6.11 -39.65
N THR A 74 -61.77 -5.60 -38.71
CA THR A 74 -61.42 -4.17 -38.59
C THR A 74 -59.99 -3.90 -39.08
N CYS A 75 -59.66 -2.64 -39.33
CA CYS A 75 -58.28 -2.18 -39.62
C CYS A 75 -57.63 -1.51 -38.40
N ASP A 76 -58.12 -1.80 -37.19
CA ASP A 76 -57.78 -1.07 -35.97
C ASP A 76 -56.78 -1.82 -35.08
N SER A 77 -55.86 -2.61 -35.66
CA SER A 77 -54.83 -3.37 -34.96
C SER A 77 -54.04 -2.53 -33.96
N TRP A 78 -53.79 -1.27 -34.32
CA TRP A 78 -53.11 -0.26 -33.52
C TRP A 78 -53.73 0.01 -32.15
N ARG A 79 -55.05 -0.18 -31.99
CA ARG A 79 -55.78 0.14 -30.74
C ARG A 79 -55.31 -0.67 -29.55
N ALA A 80 -54.73 -1.85 -29.80
CA ALA A 80 -54.17 -2.69 -28.76
C ALA A 80 -52.86 -2.13 -28.17
N PHE A 81 -52.15 -1.28 -28.93
CA PHE A 81 -50.76 -0.93 -28.63
C PHE A 81 -50.54 0.58 -28.48
N HIS A 82 -51.45 1.38 -29.03
CA HIS A 82 -51.29 2.82 -29.15
C HIS A 82 -52.59 3.56 -28.82
N THR A 83 -52.45 4.72 -28.16
CA THR A 83 -53.58 5.60 -27.80
C THR A 83 -54.07 6.45 -28.96
N GLN A 84 -53.31 6.51 -30.07
CA GLN A 84 -53.66 7.23 -31.29
C GLN A 84 -53.42 6.33 -32.52
N PRO A 85 -54.14 6.55 -33.63
CA PRO A 85 -53.94 5.80 -34.87
C PRO A 85 -52.50 5.83 -35.34
N ARG A 86 -51.86 4.66 -35.39
CA ARG A 86 -50.48 4.46 -35.83
C ARG A 86 -50.35 3.08 -36.48
N PRO A 87 -49.75 2.94 -37.67
CA PRO A 87 -49.59 1.64 -38.30
C PRO A 87 -48.72 0.71 -37.43
N THR A 88 -49.15 -0.54 -37.30
CA THR A 88 -48.38 -1.64 -36.68
C THR A 88 -47.27 -2.12 -37.61
N LEU A 89 -46.40 -3.00 -37.13
CA LEU A 89 -45.31 -3.51 -37.97
C LEU A 89 -45.85 -4.39 -39.10
N ALA A 90 -46.90 -5.16 -38.83
CA ALA A 90 -47.66 -5.89 -39.85
C ALA A 90 -48.17 -4.96 -40.97
N ASP A 91 -48.76 -3.81 -40.62
CA ASP A 91 -49.26 -2.83 -41.59
C ASP A 91 -48.12 -2.30 -42.49
N LEU A 92 -46.97 -2.01 -41.89
CA LEU A 92 -45.80 -1.50 -42.62
C LEU A 92 -45.20 -2.55 -43.57
N ILE A 93 -45.32 -3.84 -43.23
CA ILE A 93 -44.90 -4.95 -44.09
C ILE A 93 -45.85 -5.09 -45.29
N VAL A 94 -47.17 -5.04 -45.07
CA VAL A 94 -48.17 -5.09 -46.15
C VAL A 94 -48.00 -3.90 -47.11
N ASP A 95 -47.75 -2.70 -46.57
CA ASP A 95 -47.47 -1.48 -47.35
C ASP A 95 -46.20 -1.58 -48.22
N GLY A 96 -45.31 -2.53 -47.95
CA GLY A 96 -43.98 -2.60 -48.59
C GLY A 96 -43.07 -1.42 -48.26
N THR A 97 -43.40 -0.62 -47.23
CA THR A 97 -42.69 0.63 -46.87
C THR A 97 -41.62 0.44 -45.78
N VAL A 98 -41.07 -0.77 -45.72
CA VAL A 98 -40.24 -1.24 -44.62
C VAL A 98 -39.04 -0.32 -44.35
N ASP A 99 -38.32 0.14 -45.37
CA ASP A 99 -37.04 0.82 -45.11
C ASP A 99 -37.18 2.30 -44.71
N GLN A 100 -38.27 2.99 -45.06
CA GLN A 100 -38.43 4.43 -44.76
C GLN A 100 -39.35 4.70 -43.55
N LYS A 101 -40.46 3.96 -43.42
CA LYS A 101 -41.44 4.21 -42.34
C LYS A 101 -41.07 3.48 -41.05
N VAL A 102 -40.48 2.28 -41.11
CA VAL A 102 -40.05 1.54 -39.91
C VAL A 102 -38.91 2.27 -39.22
N GLU A 103 -37.91 2.77 -39.97
CA GLU A 103 -36.84 3.60 -39.41
C GLU A 103 -37.38 4.85 -38.70
N LYS A 104 -38.37 5.52 -39.28
CA LYS A 104 -38.98 6.70 -38.65
C LYS A 104 -39.71 6.39 -37.34
N LEU A 105 -40.35 5.23 -37.25
CA LEU A 105 -41.23 4.85 -36.14
C LEU A 105 -40.52 4.05 -35.03
N TYR A 106 -39.46 3.33 -35.39
CA TYR A 106 -38.72 2.40 -34.53
C TYR A 106 -37.20 2.64 -34.62
N HIS A 107 -36.78 3.89 -34.84
CA HIS A 107 -35.38 4.30 -35.05
C HIS A 107 -34.41 3.62 -34.07
N GLY A 108 -33.48 2.83 -34.63
CA GLY A 108 -32.47 2.09 -33.87
C GLY A 108 -32.98 0.95 -32.97
N LYS A 109 -34.28 0.61 -33.03
CA LYS A 109 -34.91 -0.45 -32.21
C LYS A 109 -35.34 -1.69 -33.01
N TYR A 110 -35.17 -1.69 -34.33
CA TYR A 110 -35.54 -2.82 -35.19
C TYR A 110 -34.32 -3.42 -35.89
N HIS A 111 -34.45 -4.69 -36.26
CA HIS A 111 -33.55 -5.35 -37.20
C HIS A 111 -34.33 -6.32 -38.09
N ARG A 112 -33.75 -6.70 -39.22
CA ARG A 112 -34.30 -7.77 -40.07
C ARG A 112 -34.19 -9.10 -39.33
N SER A 113 -35.22 -9.93 -39.42
CA SER A 113 -35.18 -11.26 -38.82
C SER A 113 -34.15 -12.13 -39.56
N PRO A 114 -33.23 -12.81 -38.87
CA PRO A 114 -32.33 -13.77 -39.50
C PRO A 114 -33.02 -15.10 -39.83
N LEU A 115 -34.20 -15.36 -39.26
CA LEU A 115 -34.92 -16.62 -39.37
C LEU A 115 -36.09 -16.58 -40.36
N VAL A 116 -36.65 -15.40 -40.62
CA VAL A 116 -37.82 -15.23 -41.51
C VAL A 116 -37.52 -14.20 -42.58
N GLU A 117 -37.56 -14.63 -43.85
CA GLU A 117 -37.31 -13.75 -45.00
C GLU A 117 -38.35 -12.62 -45.07
N GLY A 118 -37.87 -11.37 -45.12
CA GLY A 118 -38.74 -10.18 -45.09
C GLY A 118 -39.30 -9.85 -43.70
N GLY A 119 -39.03 -10.68 -42.69
CA GLY A 119 -39.43 -10.44 -41.31
C GLY A 119 -38.65 -9.30 -40.66
N ILE A 120 -39.30 -8.64 -39.72
CA ILE A 120 -38.74 -7.54 -38.92
C ILE A 120 -38.98 -7.85 -37.45
N GLU A 121 -37.96 -7.67 -36.64
CA GLU A 121 -38.00 -7.85 -35.20
C GLU A 121 -37.77 -6.52 -34.50
N VAL A 122 -38.57 -6.25 -33.47
CA VAL A 122 -38.53 -5.02 -32.68
C VAL A 122 -38.68 -5.36 -31.20
N CYS A 123 -38.03 -4.60 -30.33
CA CYS A 123 -38.31 -4.60 -28.90
C CYS A 123 -38.74 -3.19 -28.48
N ASP A 124 -39.93 -3.03 -27.89
CA ASP A 124 -40.40 -1.72 -27.42
C ASP A 124 -41.28 -1.82 -26.17
N PHE A 125 -41.44 -0.68 -25.50
CA PHE A 125 -42.24 -0.54 -24.30
C PHE A 125 -43.65 -0.02 -24.62
N PHE A 126 -44.66 -0.74 -24.12
CA PHE A 126 -46.07 -0.46 -24.33
C PHE A 126 -46.72 -0.08 -22.99
N PRO A 127 -46.85 1.23 -22.67
CA PRO A 127 -47.38 1.68 -21.38
C PRO A 127 -48.88 1.46 -21.22
N CYS A 128 -49.59 1.15 -22.32
CA CYS A 128 -51.03 0.89 -22.29
C CYS A 128 -51.39 -0.56 -21.96
N LEU A 129 -50.41 -1.45 -21.88
CA LEU A 129 -50.60 -2.87 -21.61
C LEU A 129 -50.21 -3.20 -20.17
N GLY A 130 -51.15 -3.75 -19.40
CA GLY A 130 -50.93 -4.07 -17.98
C GLY A 130 -50.88 -2.83 -17.06
N PRO A 131 -50.73 -3.03 -15.74
CA PRO A 131 -50.72 -1.93 -14.76
C PRO A 131 -49.47 -1.05 -14.81
N ASP A 132 -48.31 -1.64 -15.15
CA ASP A 132 -47.00 -0.95 -15.16
C ASP A 132 -46.39 -0.83 -16.57
N GLY A 133 -47.17 -1.14 -17.61
CA GLY A 133 -46.67 -1.30 -18.97
C GLY A 133 -45.95 -2.63 -19.20
N LEU A 134 -45.77 -3.02 -20.47
CA LEU A 134 -45.03 -4.22 -20.84
C LEU A 134 -43.91 -3.91 -21.84
N TRP A 135 -42.77 -4.57 -21.67
CA TRP A 135 -41.77 -4.66 -22.73
C TRP A 135 -42.09 -5.86 -23.61
N LEU A 136 -42.35 -5.62 -24.89
CA LEU A 136 -42.63 -6.67 -25.85
C LEU A 136 -41.51 -6.75 -26.89
N HIS A 137 -41.05 -7.98 -27.13
CA HIS A 137 -40.32 -8.32 -28.34
C HIS A 137 -41.34 -8.86 -29.34
N PHE A 138 -41.46 -8.23 -30.50
CA PHE A 138 -42.43 -8.61 -31.51
C PHE A 138 -41.79 -8.75 -32.87
N THR A 139 -42.27 -9.75 -33.60
CA THR A 139 -41.81 -10.09 -34.94
C THR A 139 -42.98 -9.98 -35.88
N ALA A 140 -42.86 -9.18 -36.93
CA ALA A 140 -43.81 -9.18 -38.02
C ALA A 140 -43.17 -9.77 -39.27
N ALA A 141 -43.92 -10.57 -40.02
CA ALA A 141 -43.45 -11.22 -41.23
C ALA A 141 -44.52 -11.20 -42.34
N PRO A 142 -44.10 -11.06 -43.62
CA PRO A 142 -45.04 -11.08 -44.74
C PRO A 142 -45.60 -12.49 -44.95
N LEU A 143 -46.90 -12.56 -45.20
CA LEU A 143 -47.55 -13.75 -45.75
C LEU A 143 -47.59 -13.60 -47.27
N LYS A 144 -47.00 -14.55 -48.00
CA LYS A 144 -46.90 -14.52 -49.46
C LYS A 144 -47.76 -15.62 -50.10
N ASN A 145 -48.35 -15.34 -51.26
CA ASN A 145 -48.97 -16.37 -52.10
C ASN A 145 -47.92 -17.16 -52.91
N ALA A 146 -48.38 -18.13 -53.70
CA ALA A 146 -47.52 -18.97 -54.54
C ALA A 146 -46.65 -18.17 -55.53
N ASP A 147 -47.12 -17.00 -55.96
CA ASP A 147 -46.41 -16.09 -56.88
C ASP A 147 -45.43 -15.17 -56.14
N GLY A 148 -45.28 -15.32 -54.82
CA GLY A 148 -44.40 -14.50 -53.97
C GLY A 148 -44.96 -13.12 -53.62
N GLN A 149 -46.21 -12.82 -53.98
CA GLN A 149 -46.86 -11.55 -53.66
C GLN A 149 -47.33 -11.54 -52.21
N ILE A 150 -47.12 -10.42 -51.51
CA ILE A 150 -47.59 -10.23 -50.13
C ILE A 150 -49.12 -10.16 -50.14
N VAL A 151 -49.77 -11.10 -49.46
CA VAL A 151 -51.24 -11.18 -49.31
C VAL A 151 -51.69 -10.84 -47.88
N GLY A 152 -50.75 -10.54 -46.99
CA GLY A 152 -50.99 -10.17 -45.62
C GLY A 152 -49.70 -10.15 -44.80
N ALA A 153 -49.83 -9.97 -43.49
CA ALA A 153 -48.72 -10.07 -42.56
C ALA A 153 -49.16 -10.70 -41.24
N ILE A 154 -48.26 -11.44 -40.61
CA ILE A 154 -48.43 -12.01 -39.28
C ILE A 154 -47.54 -11.24 -38.31
N GLU A 155 -48.04 -10.94 -37.12
CA GLU A 155 -47.26 -10.31 -36.06
C GLU A 155 -47.45 -11.07 -34.75
N ILE A 156 -46.33 -11.49 -34.18
CA ILE A 156 -46.23 -12.30 -32.97
C ILE A 156 -45.56 -11.45 -31.89
N LEU A 157 -46.07 -11.51 -30.65
CA LEU A 157 -45.56 -10.72 -29.54
C LEU A 157 -45.16 -11.60 -28.37
N LEU A 158 -44.00 -11.31 -27.77
CA LEU A 158 -43.46 -11.99 -26.61
C LEU A 158 -43.23 -10.98 -25.49
N ASP A 159 -43.80 -11.24 -24.31
CA ASP A 159 -43.50 -10.47 -23.11
C ASP A 159 -42.07 -10.77 -22.63
N VAL A 160 -41.24 -9.74 -22.65
CA VAL A 160 -39.83 -9.78 -22.22
C VAL A 160 -39.58 -8.89 -21.00
N THR A 161 -40.63 -8.43 -20.32
CA THR A 161 -40.58 -7.49 -19.19
C THR A 161 -39.67 -7.97 -18.07
N ALA A 162 -39.84 -9.22 -17.61
CA ALA A 162 -39.01 -9.77 -16.53
C ALA A 162 -37.52 -9.87 -16.91
N ARG A 163 -37.22 -10.23 -18.16
CA ARG A 163 -35.84 -10.32 -18.67
C ARG A 163 -35.22 -8.92 -18.72
N HIS A 164 -35.92 -7.96 -19.33
CA HIS A 164 -35.45 -6.59 -19.47
C HIS A 164 -35.21 -5.91 -18.12
N HIS A 165 -36.09 -6.11 -17.13
CA HIS A 165 -35.86 -5.60 -15.77
C HIS A 165 -34.63 -6.22 -15.11
N THR A 166 -34.41 -7.52 -15.27
CA THR A 166 -33.23 -8.20 -14.70
C THR A 166 -31.94 -7.69 -15.33
N GLU A 167 -31.91 -7.52 -16.65
CA GLU A 167 -30.77 -6.95 -17.37
C GLU A 167 -30.49 -5.50 -16.93
N ALA A 168 -31.54 -4.68 -16.79
CA ALA A 168 -31.41 -3.30 -16.33
C ALA A 168 -30.87 -3.21 -14.90
N LEU A 169 -31.41 -4.01 -13.97
CA LEU A 169 -30.94 -4.07 -12.57
C LEU A 169 -29.49 -4.55 -12.48
N LEU A 170 -29.10 -5.51 -13.31
CA LEU A 170 -27.72 -5.99 -13.36
C LEU A 170 -26.78 -4.89 -13.84
N LEU A 171 -27.14 -4.17 -14.90
CA LEU A 171 -26.36 -3.04 -15.42
C LEU A 171 -26.25 -1.91 -14.40
N GLU A 172 -27.35 -1.59 -13.70
CA GLU A 172 -27.37 -0.60 -12.62
C GLU A 172 -26.46 -1.02 -11.46
N SER A 173 -26.59 -2.27 -11.00
CA SER A 173 -25.76 -2.83 -9.94
C SER A 173 -24.26 -2.81 -10.29
N GLN A 174 -23.91 -3.22 -11.52
CA GLN A 174 -22.53 -3.15 -12.02
C GLN A 174 -22.01 -1.71 -12.10
N GLY A 175 -22.86 -0.77 -12.56
CA GLY A 175 -22.53 0.65 -12.60
C GLY A 175 -22.25 1.23 -11.21
N PHE A 176 -23.10 0.88 -10.23
CA PHE A 176 -22.95 1.30 -8.85
C PHE A 176 -21.67 0.77 -8.19
N LEU A 177 -21.37 -0.53 -8.35
CA LEU A 177 -20.14 -1.15 -7.82
C LEU A 177 -18.88 -0.50 -8.42
N ARG A 178 -18.90 -0.21 -9.73
CA ARG A 178 -17.80 0.51 -10.38
C ARG A 178 -17.60 1.90 -9.79
N GLN A 179 -18.68 2.63 -9.49
CA GLN A 179 -18.58 3.94 -8.87
C GLN A 179 -18.00 3.89 -7.44
N ILE A 180 -18.34 2.87 -6.65
CA ILE A 180 -17.77 2.70 -5.30
C ILE A 180 -16.24 2.60 -5.38
N VAL A 181 -15.72 1.73 -6.23
CA VAL A 181 -14.26 1.57 -6.41
C VAL A 181 -13.64 2.84 -6.97
N TYR A 182 -14.28 3.45 -7.96
CA TYR A 182 -13.79 4.65 -8.64
C TYR A 182 -13.67 5.86 -7.71
N CYS A 183 -14.64 6.06 -6.83
CA CYS A 183 -14.70 7.17 -5.88
C CYS A 183 -13.95 6.92 -4.57
N SER A 184 -13.36 5.73 -4.37
CA SER A 184 -12.51 5.45 -3.22
C SER A 184 -11.33 6.41 -3.16
N SER A 185 -11.06 6.96 -1.97
CA SER A 185 -9.92 7.84 -1.72
C SER A 185 -8.58 7.09 -1.66
N VAL A 186 -8.63 5.77 -1.51
CA VAL A 186 -7.45 4.90 -1.53
C VAL A 186 -7.17 4.53 -2.98
N SER A 187 -5.96 4.80 -3.48
CA SER A 187 -5.53 4.41 -4.82
C SER A 187 -5.71 2.91 -4.98
N THR A 188 -6.53 2.48 -5.93
CA THR A 188 -6.91 1.08 -6.09
C THR A 188 -6.95 0.69 -7.55
N PHE A 189 -6.31 -0.42 -7.88
CA PHE A 189 -6.42 -1.06 -9.19
C PHE A 189 -6.66 -2.56 -9.08
N VAL A 190 -7.24 -3.14 -10.14
CA VAL A 190 -7.58 -4.56 -10.20
C VAL A 190 -7.07 -5.14 -11.51
N ILE A 191 -6.48 -6.34 -11.44
CA ILE A 191 -6.09 -7.13 -12.61
C ILE A 191 -6.89 -8.44 -12.70
N ASP A 192 -7.17 -8.90 -13.91
CA ASP A 192 -7.73 -10.23 -14.17
C ASP A 192 -6.66 -11.33 -14.12
N ARG A 193 -7.06 -12.61 -14.24
CA ARG A 193 -6.14 -13.78 -14.31
C ARG A 193 -5.09 -13.68 -15.41
N GLU A 194 -5.36 -12.92 -16.47
CA GLU A 194 -4.43 -12.71 -17.57
C GLU A 194 -3.61 -11.43 -17.37
N HIS A 195 -3.50 -10.92 -16.14
CA HIS A 195 -2.70 -9.75 -15.76
C HIS A 195 -3.13 -8.46 -16.49
N ARG A 196 -4.37 -8.37 -16.97
CA ARG A 196 -4.89 -7.14 -17.59
C ARG A 196 -5.62 -6.31 -16.56
N LEU A 197 -5.37 -5.00 -16.58
CA LEU A 197 -6.06 -4.03 -15.74
C LEU A 197 -7.56 -3.98 -16.09
N THR A 198 -8.41 -4.28 -15.11
CA THR A 198 -9.87 -4.16 -15.24
C THR A 198 -10.41 -2.90 -14.57
N HIS A 199 -9.75 -2.43 -13.52
CA HIS A 199 -10.13 -1.24 -12.78
C HIS A 199 -8.90 -0.39 -12.44
N TRP A 200 -9.06 0.92 -12.56
CA TRP A 200 -8.07 1.93 -12.21
C TRP A 200 -8.83 3.13 -11.67
N ASN A 201 -8.83 3.34 -10.36
CA ASN A 201 -9.70 4.35 -9.75
C ASN A 201 -9.15 5.78 -9.84
N ARG A 202 -9.96 6.75 -9.43
CA ARG A 202 -9.58 8.17 -9.53
C ARG A 202 -8.36 8.51 -8.68
N ALA A 203 -8.22 7.91 -7.50
CA ALA A 203 -7.04 8.12 -6.66
C ALA A 203 -5.75 7.60 -7.32
N CYS A 204 -5.80 6.46 -8.00
CA CYS A 204 -4.71 5.95 -8.83
C CYS A 204 -4.31 6.94 -9.93
N GLU A 205 -5.28 7.55 -10.64
CA GLU A 205 -4.97 8.55 -11.66
C GLU A 205 -4.22 9.76 -11.09
N LEU A 206 -4.60 10.21 -9.90
CA LEU A 206 -4.01 11.38 -9.25
C LEU A 206 -2.58 11.10 -8.77
N ILE A 207 -2.34 9.95 -8.13
CA ILE A 207 -1.01 9.64 -7.58
C ILE A 207 -0.01 9.27 -8.68
N THR A 208 -0.47 8.61 -9.75
CA THR A 208 0.40 8.12 -10.83
C THR A 208 0.52 9.08 -12.00
N GLY A 209 -0.48 9.94 -12.22
CA GLY A 209 -0.60 10.74 -13.45
C GLY A 209 -1.12 9.97 -14.67
N HIS A 210 -1.46 8.69 -14.53
CA HIS A 210 -1.96 7.85 -15.63
C HIS A 210 -3.49 7.73 -15.58
N SER A 211 -4.16 8.06 -16.69
CA SER A 211 -5.62 7.97 -16.76
C SER A 211 -6.13 6.53 -16.96
N ALA A 212 -7.29 6.23 -16.38
CA ALA A 212 -7.94 4.93 -16.48
C ALA A 212 -8.20 4.55 -17.95
N GLN A 213 -8.55 5.51 -18.83
CA GLN A 213 -8.78 5.23 -20.25
C GLN A 213 -7.54 4.69 -20.98
N LYS A 214 -6.32 5.04 -20.52
CA LYS A 214 -5.07 4.55 -21.12
C LYS A 214 -4.58 3.24 -20.50
N MET A 215 -4.95 3.01 -19.23
CA MET A 215 -4.42 1.90 -18.44
C MET A 215 -5.33 0.67 -18.49
N VAL A 216 -6.64 0.85 -18.39
CA VAL A 216 -7.61 -0.25 -18.40
C VAL A 216 -7.56 -1.02 -19.72
N GLY A 217 -7.54 -2.35 -19.63
CA GLY A 217 -7.38 -3.29 -20.76
C GLY A 217 -5.93 -3.63 -21.10
N THR A 218 -4.95 -2.93 -20.52
CA THR A 218 -3.51 -3.17 -20.77
C THR A 218 -2.87 -4.05 -19.69
N ARG A 219 -1.60 -4.43 -19.89
CA ARG A 219 -0.72 -5.10 -18.90
C ARG A 219 0.39 -4.16 -18.39
N ASN A 220 0.09 -2.87 -18.29
CA ASN A 220 1.06 -1.81 -18.04
C ASN A 220 1.00 -1.25 -16.61
N GLN A 221 0.38 -1.94 -15.67
CA GLN A 221 0.26 -1.55 -14.26
C GLN A 221 1.60 -1.20 -13.59
N TRP A 222 2.71 -1.74 -14.09
CA TRP A 222 4.06 -1.49 -13.59
C TRP A 222 4.64 -0.13 -13.99
N GLN A 223 4.17 0.47 -15.10
CA GLN A 223 4.77 1.66 -15.71
C GLN A 223 4.86 2.88 -14.78
N PRO A 224 3.86 3.17 -13.93
CA PRO A 224 3.96 4.30 -13.01
C PRO A 224 5.04 4.16 -11.94
N PHE A 225 5.44 2.92 -11.64
CA PHE A 225 6.25 2.59 -10.47
C PHE A 225 7.71 2.28 -10.84
N TYR A 226 7.96 1.81 -12.06
CA TYR A 226 9.25 1.25 -12.46
C TYR A 226 9.66 1.68 -13.87
N GLU A 227 10.97 1.92 -14.06
CA GLU A 227 11.54 2.32 -15.36
C GLU A 227 11.53 1.20 -16.42
N SER A 228 11.47 -0.05 -15.97
CA SER A 228 11.47 -1.23 -16.84
C SER A 228 10.40 -2.23 -16.41
N GLN A 229 9.95 -3.04 -17.36
CA GLN A 229 8.87 -3.99 -17.15
C GLN A 229 9.24 -5.00 -16.07
N ARG A 230 8.45 -5.01 -15.00
CA ARG A 230 8.51 -6.00 -13.92
C ARG A 230 7.12 -6.20 -13.30
N PRO A 231 6.85 -7.38 -12.71
CA PRO A 231 5.58 -7.62 -12.04
C PRO A 231 5.41 -6.68 -10.84
N VAL A 232 4.21 -6.12 -10.70
CA VAL A 232 3.76 -5.50 -9.43
C VAL A 232 3.30 -6.58 -8.47
N PHE A 233 2.95 -6.24 -7.24
CA PHE A 233 2.63 -7.27 -6.25
C PHE A 233 1.34 -8.03 -6.60
N ALA A 234 0.32 -7.37 -7.15
CA ALA A 234 -0.86 -8.05 -7.67
C ALA A 234 -0.54 -9.13 -8.71
N ASP A 235 0.45 -8.91 -9.59
CA ASP A 235 0.89 -9.93 -10.56
C ASP A 235 1.43 -11.16 -9.83
N LEU A 236 2.22 -10.94 -8.79
CA LEU A 236 2.84 -12.02 -8.00
C LEU A 236 1.81 -12.81 -7.19
N ILE A 237 0.70 -12.20 -6.78
CA ILE A 237 -0.43 -12.90 -6.13
C ILE A 237 -1.04 -13.95 -7.07
N LEU A 238 -1.13 -13.64 -8.37
CA LEU A 238 -1.73 -14.55 -9.35
C LEU A 238 -0.86 -15.78 -9.65
N GLU A 239 0.46 -15.64 -9.59
CA GLU A 239 1.41 -16.69 -10.00
C GLU A 239 1.53 -17.86 -9.00
N SER A 240 0.85 -17.82 -7.85
CA SER A 240 0.87 -18.87 -6.80
C SER A 240 2.28 -19.26 -6.30
N ALA A 241 3.31 -18.49 -6.65
CA ALA A 241 4.73 -18.74 -6.36
C ALA A 241 5.31 -17.68 -5.42
N VAL A 242 4.52 -17.25 -4.44
CA VAL A 242 4.84 -16.11 -3.55
C VAL A 242 6.22 -16.27 -2.89
N ASP A 243 6.70 -17.48 -2.61
CA ASP A 243 7.99 -17.65 -1.91
C ASP A 243 9.24 -17.37 -2.77
N GLU A 244 9.29 -17.81 -4.04
CA GLU A 244 10.51 -17.73 -4.86
C GLU A 244 10.60 -16.44 -5.67
N SER A 245 9.49 -15.98 -6.27
CA SER A 245 9.46 -14.79 -7.13
C SER A 245 9.32 -13.48 -6.33
N VAL A 246 8.59 -13.45 -5.21
CA VAL A 246 8.52 -12.24 -4.35
C VAL A 246 9.87 -11.96 -3.69
N SER A 247 10.60 -13.01 -3.30
CA SER A 247 11.96 -12.88 -2.76
C SER A 247 12.96 -12.26 -3.74
N ARG A 248 12.73 -12.34 -5.07
CA ARG A 248 13.58 -11.67 -6.07
C ARG A 248 13.35 -10.16 -6.12
N TYR A 249 12.11 -9.72 -5.93
CA TYR A 249 11.68 -8.36 -6.24
C TYR A 249 11.41 -7.48 -5.02
N TYR A 250 11.03 -8.08 -3.88
CA TYR A 250 10.57 -7.40 -2.66
C TYR A 250 11.23 -7.96 -1.39
N LYS A 251 12.43 -8.56 -1.49
CA LYS A 251 13.11 -9.23 -0.37
C LYS A 251 13.12 -8.40 0.92
N GLY A 252 12.51 -8.94 1.98
CA GLY A 252 12.49 -8.32 3.32
C GLY A 252 11.61 -7.07 3.46
N LYS A 253 10.80 -6.74 2.44
CA LYS A 253 9.92 -5.55 2.44
C LYS A 253 8.42 -5.86 2.56
N PHE A 254 8.04 -7.14 2.52
CA PHE A 254 6.64 -7.56 2.57
C PHE A 254 6.35 -8.40 3.81
N ARG A 255 5.09 -8.41 4.22
CA ARG A 255 4.56 -9.28 5.27
C ARG A 255 3.13 -9.73 4.92
N PRO A 256 2.68 -10.92 5.36
CA PRO A 256 1.27 -11.28 5.28
C PRO A 256 0.42 -10.24 6.01
N SER A 257 -0.76 -9.93 5.48
CA SER A 257 -1.71 -9.05 6.16
C SER A 257 -2.25 -9.74 7.41
N THR A 258 -2.44 -8.95 8.47
CA THR A 258 -3.06 -9.45 9.71
C THR A 258 -4.58 -9.43 9.67
N VAL A 259 -5.16 -8.75 8.67
CA VAL A 259 -6.60 -8.50 8.58
C VAL A 259 -7.25 -9.33 7.49
N LEU A 260 -6.56 -9.55 6.37
CA LEU A 260 -7.11 -10.26 5.21
C LEU A 260 -6.26 -11.49 4.86
N ASP A 261 -6.91 -12.66 4.85
CA ASP A 261 -6.24 -13.92 4.51
C ASP A 261 -5.80 -13.93 3.04
N GLY A 262 -4.61 -14.47 2.78
CA GLY A 262 -3.97 -14.46 1.46
C GLY A 262 -3.51 -13.09 0.95
N ALA A 263 -3.68 -12.01 1.72
CA ALA A 263 -3.17 -10.69 1.35
C ALA A 263 -1.78 -10.42 1.92
N TYR A 264 -1.08 -9.50 1.27
CA TYR A 264 0.25 -9.06 1.66
C TYR A 264 0.33 -7.54 1.73
N GLU A 265 1.15 -7.06 2.65
CA GLU A 265 1.40 -5.65 2.94
C GLU A 265 2.86 -5.33 2.68
N ILE A 266 3.11 -4.21 1.99
CA ILE A 266 4.44 -3.79 1.56
C ILE A 266 4.60 -2.29 1.82
N GLU A 267 5.79 -1.89 2.27
CA GLU A 267 6.22 -0.49 2.28
C GLU A 267 7.42 -0.33 1.35
N ASP A 268 7.33 0.58 0.37
CA ASP A 268 8.47 0.91 -0.48
C ASP A 268 8.49 2.39 -0.88
N PHE A 269 9.67 2.87 -1.26
CA PHE A 269 9.88 4.22 -1.74
C PHE A 269 9.96 4.22 -3.28
N PHE A 270 9.20 5.11 -3.90
CA PHE A 270 9.11 5.27 -5.34
C PHE A 270 9.62 6.67 -5.74
N PRO A 271 10.87 6.79 -6.20
CA PRO A 271 11.51 8.08 -6.46
C PRO A 271 10.84 8.91 -7.56
N HIS A 272 10.16 8.26 -8.51
CA HIS A 272 9.59 8.89 -9.70
C HIS A 272 8.13 9.34 -9.51
N LEU A 273 7.51 9.02 -8.37
CA LEU A 273 6.15 9.41 -8.07
C LEU A 273 6.13 10.73 -7.29
N GLY A 274 5.28 11.67 -7.70
CA GLY A 274 5.24 13.02 -7.12
C GLY A 274 6.50 13.86 -7.42
N GLU A 275 6.63 15.01 -6.74
CA GLU A 275 7.77 15.92 -6.97
C GLU A 275 9.09 15.47 -6.31
N SER A 276 9.02 14.67 -5.24
CA SER A 276 10.17 14.31 -4.40
C SER A 276 10.27 12.81 -4.10
N GLY A 277 9.53 11.99 -4.85
CA GLY A 277 9.30 10.59 -4.52
C GLY A 277 8.25 10.40 -3.41
N LEU A 278 7.56 9.27 -3.45
CA LEU A 278 6.54 8.89 -2.47
C LEU A 278 6.93 7.62 -1.73
N TRP A 279 6.71 7.60 -0.43
CA TRP A 279 6.63 6.34 0.33
C TRP A 279 5.22 5.81 0.23
N LEU A 280 5.06 4.62 -0.33
CA LEU A 280 3.77 3.96 -0.44
C LEU A 280 3.71 2.75 0.48
N PHE A 281 2.62 2.66 1.23
CA PHE A 281 2.12 1.43 1.81
C PHE A 281 1.11 0.85 0.84
N PHE A 282 1.33 -0.36 0.36
CA PHE A 282 0.41 -1.01 -0.56
C PHE A 282 0.07 -2.42 -0.11
N THR A 283 -1.17 -2.81 -0.38
CA THR A 283 -1.68 -4.14 -0.07
C THR A 283 -2.15 -4.81 -1.33
N ALA A 284 -1.83 -6.09 -1.49
CA ALA A 284 -2.27 -6.89 -2.62
C ALA A 284 -3.01 -8.12 -2.10
N ALA A 285 -4.17 -8.40 -2.70
CA ALA A 285 -5.04 -9.49 -2.28
C ALA A 285 -5.65 -10.23 -3.48
N PRO A 286 -5.85 -11.56 -3.39
CA PRO A 286 -6.53 -12.32 -4.42
C PRO A 286 -8.04 -12.05 -4.44
N LEU A 287 -8.62 -12.02 -5.64
CA LEU A 287 -10.07 -11.98 -5.85
C LEU A 287 -10.56 -13.36 -6.25
N HIS A 288 -11.66 -13.83 -5.67
CA HIS A 288 -12.26 -15.13 -5.96
C HIS A 288 -13.70 -14.95 -6.46
N ASP A 289 -14.15 -15.86 -7.34
CA ASP A 289 -15.57 -15.96 -7.67
C ASP A 289 -16.36 -16.68 -6.56
N VAL A 290 -17.67 -16.84 -6.78
CA VAL A 290 -18.59 -17.51 -5.84
C VAL A 290 -18.26 -18.99 -5.62
N GLU A 291 -17.47 -19.60 -6.50
CA GLU A 291 -17.02 -21.00 -6.42
C GLU A 291 -15.65 -21.14 -5.74
N GLY A 292 -15.00 -20.02 -5.39
CA GLY A 292 -13.69 -19.97 -4.78
C GLY A 292 -12.53 -20.01 -5.78
N ASN A 293 -12.78 -19.86 -7.07
CA ASN A 293 -11.72 -19.82 -8.07
C ASN A 293 -11.08 -18.42 -8.10
N LEU A 294 -9.75 -18.33 -8.08
CA LEU A 294 -8.98 -17.06 -8.12
C LEU A 294 -9.21 -16.27 -9.41
N ILE A 295 -10.12 -15.31 -9.51
CA ILE A 295 -10.45 -14.58 -10.75
C ILE A 295 -9.59 -13.35 -11.04
N GLY A 296 -8.76 -12.92 -10.09
CA GLY A 296 -7.93 -11.73 -10.26
C GLY A 296 -7.19 -11.36 -8.99
N ALA A 297 -6.62 -10.16 -8.98
CA ALA A 297 -5.99 -9.57 -7.81
C ALA A 297 -6.30 -8.07 -7.73
N ILE A 298 -6.42 -7.57 -6.52
CA ILE A 298 -6.60 -6.15 -6.21
C ILE A 298 -5.35 -5.64 -5.50
N GLU A 299 -4.91 -4.44 -5.86
CA GLU A 299 -3.84 -3.73 -5.16
C GLU A 299 -4.31 -2.34 -4.77
N THR A 300 -4.06 -1.98 -3.51
CA THR A 300 -4.36 -0.67 -2.95
C THR A 300 -3.07 0.01 -2.55
N LEU A 301 -2.97 1.33 -2.74
CA LEU A 301 -1.80 2.13 -2.40
C LEU A 301 -2.22 3.32 -1.54
N GLN A 302 -1.44 3.55 -0.49
CA GLN A 302 -1.59 4.65 0.44
C GLN A 302 -0.26 5.39 0.56
N ASP A 303 -0.31 6.71 0.37
CA ASP A 303 0.84 7.56 0.65
C ASP A 303 1.08 7.64 2.16
N ILE A 304 2.27 7.22 2.59
CA ILE A 304 2.73 7.23 3.98
C ILE A 304 3.96 8.15 4.14
N THR A 305 4.22 9.04 3.19
CA THR A 305 5.39 9.93 3.17
C THR A 305 5.45 10.82 4.41
N GLU A 306 4.33 11.43 4.82
CA GLU A 306 4.28 12.24 6.04
C GLU A 306 4.53 11.41 7.29
N ARG A 307 3.97 10.19 7.37
CA ARG A 307 4.21 9.28 8.48
C ARG A 307 5.70 8.92 8.58
N LYS A 308 6.35 8.60 7.47
CA LYS A 308 7.79 8.29 7.44
C LYS A 308 8.65 9.48 7.86
N ARG A 309 8.33 10.69 7.39
CA ARG A 309 9.03 11.92 7.80
C ARG A 309 8.88 12.18 9.30
N ALA A 310 7.69 11.97 9.86
CA ALA A 310 7.44 12.13 11.28
C ALA A 310 8.20 11.08 12.13
N GLU A 311 8.20 9.80 11.70
CA GLU A 311 8.97 8.73 12.35
C GLU A 311 10.48 9.04 12.38
N GLU A 312 11.03 9.56 11.27
CA GLU A 312 12.45 9.91 11.18
C GLU A 312 12.80 11.16 12.03
N ALA A 313 11.97 12.19 11.99
CA ALA A 313 12.12 13.39 12.83
C ALA A 313 12.07 13.04 14.33
N LEU A 314 11.17 12.14 14.72
CA LEU A 314 11.09 11.65 16.10
C LEU A 314 12.37 10.89 16.50
N ARG A 315 12.84 9.97 15.66
CA ARG A 315 14.08 9.22 15.92
C ARG A 315 15.28 10.15 16.07
N GLU A 316 15.39 11.17 15.23
CA GLU A 316 16.49 12.14 15.33
C GLU A 316 16.35 12.99 16.60
N SER A 317 15.14 13.42 16.95
CA SER A 317 14.88 14.12 18.22
C SER A 317 15.25 13.27 19.43
N GLU A 318 14.87 11.99 19.46
CA GLU A 318 15.24 11.04 20.52
C GLU A 318 16.76 10.86 20.60
N ARG A 319 17.44 10.75 19.45
CA ARG A 319 18.91 10.63 19.38
C ARG A 319 19.60 11.88 19.93
N LEU A 320 19.12 13.07 19.56
CA LEU A 320 19.63 14.35 20.06
C LEU A 320 19.38 14.50 21.56
N HIS A 321 18.16 14.22 22.03
CA HIS A 321 17.81 14.23 23.45
C HIS A 321 18.67 13.26 24.26
N ARG A 322 18.91 12.05 23.74
CA ARG A 322 19.78 11.06 24.40
C ARG A 322 21.22 11.57 24.51
N THR A 323 21.75 12.18 23.45
CA THR A 323 23.12 12.72 23.43
C THR A 323 23.26 13.87 24.43
N MET A 324 22.34 14.84 24.42
CA MET A 324 22.33 15.97 25.37
C MET A 324 22.15 15.54 26.83
N SER A 325 21.49 14.41 27.09
CA SER A 325 21.25 13.91 28.45
C SER A 325 22.50 13.28 29.09
N ILE A 326 23.46 12.80 28.30
CA ILE A 326 24.63 12.06 28.79
C ILE A 326 25.97 12.77 28.61
N THR A 327 26.05 13.87 27.86
CA THR A 327 27.28 14.64 27.65
C THR A 327 27.30 15.96 28.43
N ASP A 328 28.49 16.44 28.75
CA ASP A 328 28.75 17.78 29.28
C ASP A 328 28.95 18.75 28.11
N ALA A 329 28.15 19.82 28.06
CA ALA A 329 28.12 20.75 26.93
C ALA A 329 29.44 21.51 26.72
N LEU A 330 30.22 21.75 27.78
CA LEU A 330 31.44 22.54 27.73
C LEU A 330 32.63 21.72 27.22
N THR A 331 32.78 20.49 27.71
CA THR A 331 33.95 19.65 27.45
C THR A 331 33.71 18.61 26.36
N SER A 332 32.45 18.40 25.98
CA SER A 332 32.00 17.33 25.07
C SER A 332 32.40 15.92 25.52
N LEU A 333 32.71 15.75 26.81
CA LEU A 333 32.87 14.46 27.47
C LEU A 333 31.51 13.99 28.00
N PHE A 334 31.44 12.77 28.53
CA PHE A 334 30.25 12.35 29.25
C PHE A 334 30.08 13.13 30.56
N ASN A 335 28.85 13.28 31.04
CA ASN A 335 28.56 13.98 32.28
C ASN A 335 28.67 13.06 33.52
N ALA A 336 28.65 13.67 34.70
CA ALA A 336 28.76 12.97 35.98
C ALA A 336 27.66 11.90 36.19
N ARG A 337 26.44 12.13 35.70
CA ARG A 337 25.36 11.14 35.78
C ARG A 337 25.74 9.88 35.01
N HIS A 338 26.22 10.04 33.78
CA HIS A 338 26.63 8.91 32.95
C HIS A 338 27.85 8.19 33.51
N PHE A 339 28.75 8.89 34.21
CA PHE A 339 29.88 8.28 34.92
C PHE A 339 29.40 7.23 35.94
N HIS A 340 28.48 7.60 36.83
CA HIS A 340 27.99 6.67 37.87
C HIS A 340 27.28 5.46 37.27
N GLU A 341 26.44 5.67 36.25
CA GLU A 341 25.78 4.58 35.52
C GLU A 341 26.80 3.61 34.90
N ARG A 342 27.83 4.15 34.24
CA ARG A 342 28.83 3.33 33.54
C ARG A 342 29.79 2.64 34.50
N LEU A 343 30.21 3.32 35.57
CA LEU A 343 31.07 2.75 36.59
C LEU A 343 30.43 1.51 37.23
N LYS A 344 29.12 1.58 37.54
CA LYS A 344 28.38 0.44 38.09
C LYS A 344 28.42 -0.76 37.15
N ILE A 345 28.07 -0.55 35.87
CA ILE A 345 28.05 -1.62 34.85
C ILE A 345 29.44 -2.25 34.67
N GLU A 346 30.48 -1.43 34.53
CA GLU A 346 31.85 -1.95 34.30
C GLU A 346 32.43 -2.62 35.55
N THR A 347 32.11 -2.14 36.74
CA THR A 347 32.55 -2.76 38.00
C THR A 347 31.90 -4.14 38.18
N GLU A 348 30.59 -4.25 37.94
CA GLU A 348 29.88 -5.55 37.95
C GLU A 348 30.46 -6.51 36.90
N ARG A 349 30.74 -6.02 35.69
CA ARG A 349 31.35 -6.80 34.60
C ARG A 349 32.76 -7.27 34.95
N ALA A 350 33.59 -6.39 35.50
CA ALA A 350 34.97 -6.68 35.90
C ALA A 350 35.00 -7.77 36.96
N ARG A 351 34.19 -7.65 38.01
CA ARG A 351 34.07 -8.69 39.07
C ARG A 351 33.56 -10.02 38.51
N ARG A 352 32.48 -10.00 37.72
CA ARG A 352 31.85 -11.23 37.22
C ARG A 352 32.77 -12.06 36.32
N TYR A 353 33.61 -11.39 35.53
CA TYR A 353 34.49 -12.04 34.57
C TYR A 353 35.97 -12.01 34.97
N HIS A 354 36.28 -11.57 36.18
CA HIS A 354 37.66 -11.38 36.68
C HIS A 354 38.55 -10.59 35.71
N ARG A 355 37.99 -9.51 35.15
CA ARG A 355 38.68 -8.61 34.21
C ARG A 355 39.27 -7.41 34.95
N THR A 356 40.33 -6.84 34.38
CA THR A 356 40.94 -5.63 34.93
C THR A 356 40.08 -4.41 34.61
N LEU A 357 39.96 -3.51 35.58
CA LEU A 357 39.32 -2.21 35.41
C LEU A 357 40.14 -1.20 36.19
N SER A 358 40.50 -0.09 35.56
CA SER A 358 41.14 1.03 36.23
C SER A 358 40.32 2.30 36.12
N LEU A 359 40.38 3.13 37.16
CA LEU A 359 39.81 4.46 37.24
C LEU A 359 40.94 5.49 37.38
N LEU A 360 40.92 6.50 36.51
CA LEU A 360 41.69 7.73 36.73
C LEU A 360 40.76 8.82 37.20
N VAL A 361 41.18 9.59 38.20
CA VAL A 361 40.57 10.88 38.55
C VAL A 361 41.60 11.97 38.31
N ILE A 362 41.17 13.03 37.67
CA ILE A 362 42.00 14.13 37.18
C ILE A 362 41.41 15.41 37.73
N ASP A 363 42.24 16.26 38.32
CA ASP A 363 41.82 17.58 38.79
C ASP A 363 42.79 18.64 38.25
N LEU A 364 42.24 19.70 37.67
CA LEU A 364 43.03 20.79 37.12
C LEU A 364 43.67 21.64 38.23
N ASP A 365 45.00 21.74 38.19
CA ASP A 365 45.76 22.48 39.18
C ASP A 365 45.49 23.99 39.08
N ASN A 366 45.23 24.61 40.23
CA ASN A 366 45.04 26.07 40.34
C ASN A 366 43.90 26.62 39.49
N PHE A 367 42.90 25.81 39.12
CA PHE A 367 41.78 26.25 38.27
C PHE A 367 41.03 27.44 38.86
N LYS A 368 40.77 27.43 40.17
CA LYS A 368 40.20 28.59 40.87
C LYS A 368 41.03 29.87 40.68
N GLN A 369 42.36 29.79 40.81
CA GLN A 369 43.24 30.94 40.63
C GLN A 369 43.22 31.43 39.17
N LEU A 370 43.12 30.52 38.20
CA LEU A 370 42.95 30.87 36.79
C LEU A 370 41.66 31.66 36.58
N ASN A 371 40.53 31.19 37.12
CA ASN A 371 39.25 31.92 37.08
C ASN A 371 39.33 33.27 37.78
N ASP A 372 39.92 33.33 38.97
CA ASP A 372 40.04 34.56 39.75
C ASP A 372 40.93 35.61 39.04
N THR A 373 41.90 35.16 38.23
CA THR A 373 42.86 36.04 37.54
C THR A 373 42.39 36.47 36.16
N PHE A 374 41.80 35.56 35.39
CA PHE A 374 41.49 35.79 33.97
C PHE A 374 39.99 35.83 33.67
N GLY A 375 39.15 35.35 34.59
CA GLY A 375 37.71 35.27 34.42
C GLY A 375 37.23 33.86 34.05
N HIS A 376 35.92 33.65 34.17
CA HIS A 376 35.29 32.36 33.92
C HIS A 376 35.33 31.92 32.45
N LEU A 377 35.41 32.86 31.50
CA LEU A 377 35.45 32.52 30.07
C LEU A 377 36.75 31.78 29.71
N GLU A 378 37.88 32.24 30.24
CA GLU A 378 39.18 31.59 30.12
C GLU A 378 39.22 30.25 30.87
N GLY A 379 38.52 30.15 32.01
CA GLY A 379 38.29 28.88 32.69
C GLY A 379 37.52 27.87 31.85
N ASP A 380 36.44 28.31 31.22
CA ASP A 380 35.64 27.49 30.32
C ASP A 380 36.47 27.00 29.14
N GLN A 381 37.32 27.87 28.58
CA GLN A 381 38.27 27.50 27.53
C GLN A 381 39.29 26.47 28.03
N ALA A 382 39.82 26.61 29.24
CA ALA A 382 40.73 25.63 29.84
C ALA A 382 40.07 24.25 30.02
N LEU A 383 38.79 24.22 30.44
CA LEU A 383 38.00 22.99 30.56
C LEU A 383 37.73 22.35 29.19
N ALA A 384 37.32 23.13 28.20
CA ALA A 384 37.07 22.66 26.84
C ALA A 384 38.33 22.06 26.20
N THR A 385 39.48 22.74 26.35
CA THR A 385 40.79 22.25 25.90
C THR A 385 41.16 20.95 26.62
N THR A 386 40.95 20.87 27.93
CA THR A 386 41.20 19.64 28.70
C THR A 386 40.37 18.46 28.16
N GLY A 387 39.08 18.68 27.88
CA GLY A 387 38.22 17.68 27.27
C GLY A 387 38.68 17.23 25.88
N ALA A 388 39.23 18.14 25.06
CA ALA A 388 39.80 17.81 23.76
C ALA A 388 41.10 16.97 23.89
N VAL A 389 42.01 17.36 24.80
CA VAL A 389 43.25 16.63 25.09
C VAL A 389 42.95 15.21 25.59
N ILE A 390 41.98 15.07 26.49
CA ILE A 390 41.53 13.77 27.00
C ILE A 390 41.07 12.89 25.84
N ARG A 391 40.13 13.34 25.01
CA ARG A 391 39.60 12.55 23.88
C ARG A 391 40.68 12.10 22.90
N ARG A 392 41.66 12.96 22.60
CA ARG A 392 42.79 12.63 21.71
C ARG A 392 43.68 11.51 22.28
N CYS A 393 43.64 11.29 23.60
CA CYS A 393 44.41 10.27 24.28
C CYS A 393 43.65 8.96 24.54
N LEU A 394 42.33 8.88 24.32
CA LEU A 394 41.55 7.68 24.62
C LEU A 394 41.61 6.65 23.49
N ARG A 395 41.44 5.37 23.86
CA ARG A 395 41.19 4.25 22.95
C ARG A 395 39.69 3.99 22.85
N GLY A 396 39.27 3.19 21.86
CA GLY A 396 37.85 2.95 21.59
C GLY A 396 37.03 2.30 22.73
N LEU A 397 37.68 1.66 23.71
CA LEU A 397 37.01 1.07 24.88
C LEU A 397 37.05 1.96 26.13
N ASP A 398 37.86 3.03 26.12
CA ASP A 398 38.00 3.93 27.26
C ASP A 398 36.84 4.95 27.24
N ALA A 399 36.38 5.36 28.43
CA ALA A 399 35.35 6.38 28.56
C ALA A 399 35.84 7.51 29.46
N ALA A 400 35.59 8.76 29.07
CA ALA A 400 35.95 9.94 29.85
C ALA A 400 34.73 10.79 30.18
N PHE A 401 34.76 11.35 31.38
CA PHE A 401 33.66 12.05 32.01
C PHE A 401 34.15 13.35 32.64
N ARG A 402 33.35 14.41 32.59
CA ARG A 402 33.49 15.54 33.50
C ARG A 402 32.71 15.22 34.77
N TYR A 403 33.44 14.99 35.85
CA TYR A 403 32.88 14.54 37.13
C TYR A 403 32.22 15.69 37.90
N GLY A 404 32.80 16.89 37.83
CA GLY A 404 32.22 18.10 38.41
C GLY A 404 33.22 19.25 38.43
N GLY A 405 32.79 20.49 38.20
CA GLY A 405 33.68 21.66 38.23
C GLY A 405 34.89 21.50 37.29
N GLU A 406 36.07 21.35 37.90
CA GLU A 406 37.38 21.14 37.26
C GLU A 406 37.89 19.68 37.29
N GLU A 407 37.05 18.75 37.73
CA GLU A 407 37.38 17.34 37.91
C GLU A 407 36.88 16.49 36.74
N PHE A 408 37.72 15.55 36.31
CA PHE A 408 37.46 14.60 35.24
C PHE A 408 37.73 13.17 35.73
N ALA A 409 36.98 12.21 35.19
CA ALA A 409 37.17 10.79 35.48
C ALA A 409 37.31 10.01 34.18
N LEU A 410 38.22 9.03 34.15
CA LEU A 410 38.37 8.09 33.04
C LEU A 410 38.18 6.65 33.52
N LEU A 411 37.27 5.93 32.88
CA LEU A 411 37.09 4.49 33.07
C LEU A 411 37.85 3.73 31.99
N LEU A 412 38.73 2.82 32.43
CA LEU A 412 39.65 2.07 31.58
C LEU A 412 39.40 0.55 31.75
N PRO A 413 38.42 -0.03 31.03
CA PRO A 413 38.22 -1.47 30.99
C PRO A 413 39.47 -2.19 30.44
N GLU A 414 39.70 -3.41 30.89
CA GLU A 414 40.82 -4.28 30.46
C GLU A 414 42.20 -3.63 30.66
N THR A 415 42.33 -2.71 31.61
CA THR A 415 43.56 -1.95 31.88
C THR A 415 43.98 -2.14 33.32
N ASP A 416 45.21 -2.63 33.51
CA ASP A 416 45.86 -2.75 34.81
C ASP A 416 46.41 -1.40 35.32
N LEU A 417 46.82 -1.34 36.59
CA LEU A 417 47.36 -0.12 37.19
C LEU A 417 48.53 0.47 36.38
N ALA A 418 49.42 -0.39 35.88
CA ALA A 418 50.58 0.05 35.10
C ALA A 418 50.16 0.71 33.77
N GLY A 419 49.17 0.14 33.08
CA GLY A 419 48.57 0.72 31.89
C GLY A 419 47.88 2.05 32.16
N ALA A 420 47.14 2.12 33.27
CA ALA A 420 46.46 3.34 33.71
C ALA A 420 47.46 4.48 33.99
N VAL A 421 48.56 4.19 34.69
CA VAL A 421 49.64 5.17 34.95
C VAL A 421 50.29 5.65 33.66
N ARG A 422 50.55 4.77 32.68
CA ARG A 422 51.10 5.19 31.37
C ARG A 422 50.17 6.15 30.64
N LEU A 423 48.86 5.90 30.65
CA LEU A 423 47.88 6.80 30.05
C LEU A 423 47.80 8.13 30.81
N ALA A 424 47.78 8.08 32.14
CA ALA A 424 47.76 9.26 33.00
C ALA A 424 48.99 10.16 32.77
N GLU A 425 50.20 9.60 32.69
CA GLU A 425 51.41 10.38 32.41
C GLU A 425 51.38 11.00 31.01
N ARG A 426 50.86 10.28 30.02
CA ARG A 426 50.67 10.82 28.67
C ARG A 426 49.70 12.01 28.71
N LEU A 427 48.54 11.85 29.35
CA LEU A 427 47.55 12.92 29.51
C LEU A 427 48.15 14.15 30.18
N ARG A 428 48.85 13.95 31.29
CA ARG A 428 49.50 15.02 32.06
C ARG A 428 50.51 15.80 31.20
N ARG A 429 51.36 15.11 30.45
CA ARG A 429 52.33 15.76 29.54
C ARG A 429 51.64 16.51 28.41
N CYS A 430 50.70 15.87 27.72
CA CYS A 430 49.94 16.52 26.66
C CYS A 430 49.22 17.78 27.15
N LEU A 431 48.65 17.76 28.35
CA LEU A 431 47.97 18.91 28.94
C LEU A 431 48.95 20.03 29.29
N ALA A 432 50.09 19.69 29.92
CA ALA A 432 51.12 20.65 30.30
C ALA A 432 51.84 21.31 29.12
N GLU A 433 51.83 20.65 27.95
CA GLU A 433 52.42 21.12 26.70
C GLU A 433 51.39 21.71 25.72
N GLU A 434 50.08 21.64 26.03
CA GLU A 434 49.04 22.13 25.12
C GLU A 434 49.12 23.67 25.01
N PRO A 435 49.25 24.21 23.79
CA PRO A 435 49.32 25.65 23.60
C PRO A 435 47.94 26.27 23.85
N LEU A 436 47.83 27.02 24.94
CA LEU A 436 46.62 27.76 25.28
C LEU A 436 46.96 29.24 25.49
N THR A 437 46.16 30.14 24.94
CA THR A 437 46.31 31.58 25.10
C THR A 437 44.97 32.22 25.47
N THR A 438 44.98 33.23 26.34
CA THR A 438 43.81 34.06 26.62
C THR A 438 43.36 34.84 25.38
N ALA A 439 42.18 35.45 25.42
CA ALA A 439 41.73 36.37 24.37
C ALA A 439 42.68 37.59 24.19
N ALA A 440 43.42 37.94 25.24
CA ALA A 440 44.45 38.98 25.23
C ALA A 440 45.84 38.49 24.74
N GLY A 441 45.96 37.24 24.27
CA GLY A 441 47.21 36.67 23.77
C GLY A 441 48.21 36.23 24.85
N ILE A 442 47.79 36.13 26.11
CA ILE A 442 48.66 35.72 27.22
C ILE A 442 48.71 34.18 27.26
N PRO A 443 49.91 33.55 27.28
CA PRO A 443 50.02 32.10 27.42
C PRO A 443 49.43 31.61 28.74
N LEU A 444 48.49 30.67 28.66
CA LEU A 444 47.92 29.95 29.80
C LEU A 444 48.61 28.60 29.91
N LYS A 445 49.15 28.31 31.10
CA LYS A 445 49.69 26.99 31.41
C LYS A 445 48.71 26.26 32.32
N ILE A 446 48.18 25.15 31.82
CA ILE A 446 47.29 24.27 32.58
C ILE A 446 48.04 22.97 32.91
N THR A 447 47.95 22.55 34.16
CA THR A 447 48.48 21.26 34.61
C THR A 447 47.41 20.52 35.39
N ALA A 448 47.58 19.23 35.58
CA ALA A 448 46.63 18.43 36.34
C ALA A 448 47.33 17.49 37.31
N SER A 449 46.67 17.29 38.45
CA SER A 449 46.97 16.25 39.42
C SER A 449 46.09 15.04 39.12
N ILE A 450 46.71 13.88 38.86
CA ILE A 450 46.01 12.69 38.39
C ILE A 450 46.23 11.52 39.36
N SER A 451 45.18 10.81 39.72
CA SER A 451 45.30 9.50 40.39
C SER A 451 45.09 8.37 39.41
N ALA A 452 45.75 7.23 39.67
CA ALA A 452 45.49 5.99 38.97
C ALA A 452 45.16 4.88 39.97
N THR A 453 44.01 4.23 39.79
CA THR A 453 43.52 3.18 40.68
C THR A 453 43.04 1.98 39.87
N GLU A 454 43.53 0.78 40.19
CA GLU A 454 42.96 -0.48 39.68
C GLU A 454 41.91 -0.98 40.66
N LEU A 455 40.75 -1.41 40.16
CA LEU A 455 39.70 -2.03 40.96
C LEU A 455 40.25 -3.27 41.68
N SER A 456 39.95 -3.37 42.97
CA SER A 456 40.34 -4.51 43.80
C SER A 456 39.14 -5.25 44.37
N GLU A 457 39.32 -6.51 44.76
CA GLU A 457 38.28 -7.26 45.44
C GLU A 457 38.66 -7.48 46.90
N PRO A 458 37.75 -7.27 47.88
CA PRO A 458 36.40 -6.72 47.74
C PRO A 458 36.38 -5.19 47.84
N GLU A 459 36.03 -4.49 46.75
CA GLU A 459 35.89 -3.02 46.73
C GLU A 459 34.61 -2.63 46.00
N THR A 460 33.80 -1.73 46.57
CA THR A 460 32.61 -1.12 45.94
C THR A 460 32.98 0.06 45.03
N GLU A 461 32.06 0.48 44.17
CA GLU A 461 32.16 1.66 43.31
C GLU A 461 32.54 2.91 44.15
N ASP A 462 31.84 3.13 45.26
CA ASP A 462 32.09 4.27 46.15
C ASP A 462 33.47 4.20 46.81
N SER A 463 33.93 3.01 47.21
CA SER A 463 35.29 2.88 47.77
C SER A 463 36.39 3.08 46.73
N LEU A 464 36.15 2.67 45.48
CA LEU A 464 37.07 2.91 44.37
C LEU A 464 37.20 4.42 44.09
N ILE A 465 36.06 5.13 44.01
CA ILE A 465 36.04 6.60 43.83
C ILE A 465 36.79 7.27 44.98
N ARG A 466 36.46 6.95 46.24
CA ARG A 466 37.14 7.54 47.42
C ARG A 466 38.65 7.33 47.40
N ARG A 467 39.12 6.15 46.96
CA ARG A 467 40.54 5.84 46.85
C ARG A 467 41.20 6.65 45.73
N ALA A 468 40.51 6.84 44.61
CA ALA A 468 40.99 7.67 43.52
C ALA A 468 41.06 9.15 43.92
N ASP A 469 40.06 9.67 44.63
CA ASP A 469 40.05 11.05 45.16
C ASP A 469 41.21 11.28 46.14
N GLN A 470 41.47 10.30 47.02
CA GLN A 470 42.62 10.35 47.91
C GLN A 470 43.94 10.43 47.12
N GLY A 471 44.05 9.74 45.99
CA GLY A 471 45.21 9.82 45.10
C GLY A 471 45.42 11.22 44.53
N VAL A 472 44.34 11.90 44.12
CA VAL A 472 44.41 13.28 43.62
C VAL A 472 44.83 14.23 44.73
N TYR A 473 44.29 14.05 45.94
CA TYR A 473 44.70 14.82 47.10
C TYR A 473 46.21 14.68 47.38
N LEU A 474 46.74 13.45 47.33
CA LEU A 474 48.18 13.18 47.48
C LEU A 474 49.00 13.83 46.35
N ALA A 475 48.51 13.78 45.11
CA ALA A 475 49.15 14.44 43.98
C ALA A 475 49.21 15.97 44.17
N LYS A 476 48.15 16.59 44.70
CA LYS A 476 48.13 18.02 45.02
C LYS A 476 49.09 18.39 46.15
N GLN A 477 49.20 17.55 47.19
CA GLN A 477 50.13 17.78 48.30
C GLN A 477 51.60 17.60 47.88
N GLY A 478 51.88 16.63 47.01
CA GLY A 478 53.24 16.32 46.57
C GLY A 478 53.80 17.28 45.50
N GLY A 479 53.19 18.44 45.29
CA GLY A 479 53.71 19.47 44.36
C GLY A 479 52.91 19.67 43.07
N LYS A 480 51.74 19.02 42.92
CA LYS A 480 50.85 19.13 41.74
C LYS A 480 51.50 18.62 40.46
N ASN A 481 50.82 18.71 39.32
CA ASN A 481 51.32 18.29 38.01
C ASN A 481 52.02 16.92 38.01
N GLN A 482 51.37 15.92 38.62
CA GLN A 482 51.93 14.57 38.77
C GLN A 482 50.85 13.49 38.78
N VAL A 483 51.28 12.26 38.52
CA VAL A 483 50.44 11.07 38.62
C VAL A 483 50.75 10.32 39.91
N VAL A 484 49.73 10.03 40.71
CA VAL A 484 49.86 9.19 41.92
C VAL A 484 49.13 7.86 41.69
N PRO A 485 49.86 6.74 41.56
CA PRO A 485 49.25 5.42 41.61
C PRO A 485 48.82 5.12 43.06
N VAL A 486 47.56 4.73 43.25
CA VAL A 486 47.06 4.27 44.56
C VAL A 486 46.77 2.77 44.46
N PRO A 487 47.73 1.90 44.80
CA PRO A 487 47.55 0.46 44.70
C PRO A 487 46.47 -0.04 45.67
N ALA A 488 45.89 -1.18 45.35
CA ALA A 488 44.94 -1.86 46.22
C ALA A 488 45.60 -2.31 47.53
N LYS A 489 44.89 -2.19 48.66
CA LYS A 489 45.33 -2.77 49.94
C LYS A 489 45.31 -4.30 49.83
N GLY A 490 46.47 -4.94 49.64
CA GLY A 490 46.60 -6.40 49.65
C GLY A 490 47.52 -7.02 48.57
N ARG A 491 48.00 -6.26 47.58
CA ARG A 491 49.07 -6.73 46.67
C ARG A 491 50.41 -6.14 47.12
N ASN A 492 51.32 -7.00 47.57
CA ASN A 492 52.69 -6.65 47.96
C ASN A 492 53.37 -5.75 46.92
N ALA A 493 54.01 -4.67 47.39
CA ALA A 493 54.82 -3.73 46.62
C ALA A 493 56.18 -4.32 46.14
N HIS A 494 56.17 -5.55 45.62
CA HIS A 494 57.35 -6.22 45.09
C HIS A 494 57.11 -6.77 43.69
N ALA A 495 56.97 -5.87 42.71
CA ALA A 495 57.24 -6.20 41.32
C ALA A 495 57.55 -4.93 40.50
N ARG A 496 58.85 -4.73 40.24
CA ARG A 496 59.42 -3.95 39.13
C ARG A 496 58.99 -2.48 38.98
N PHE A 497 59.44 -1.63 39.90
CA PHE A 497 59.89 -0.29 39.52
C PHE A 497 61.38 -0.36 39.20
N GLY A 498 61.74 -0.21 37.93
CA GLY A 498 63.12 0.06 37.53
C GLY A 498 63.57 1.38 38.16
N GLU A 499 64.80 1.39 38.65
CA GLU A 499 65.42 2.47 39.41
C GLU A 499 65.13 3.88 38.87
N VAL A 500 64.47 4.69 39.67
CA VAL A 500 64.69 6.15 39.71
C VAL A 500 65.04 6.47 41.15
N ARG A 501 66.33 6.72 41.42
CA ARG A 501 66.84 7.14 42.72
C ARG A 501 66.33 8.55 43.06
N GLY A 502 65.69 8.71 44.21
CA GLY A 502 65.38 9.98 44.89
C GLY A 502 65.05 9.69 46.37
N PRO A 503 65.39 10.56 47.34
CA PRO A 503 65.85 10.11 48.64
C PRO A 503 64.78 10.28 49.73
N TRP A 504 64.02 9.23 50.06
CA TRP A 504 63.28 9.19 51.34
C TRP A 504 63.20 7.76 51.88
N ASN A 505 64.24 7.36 52.61
CA ASN A 505 64.13 6.35 53.65
C ASN A 505 63.77 7.11 54.93
N LEU A 506 62.59 6.84 55.49
CA LEU A 506 62.30 7.18 56.89
C LEU A 506 62.00 5.87 57.61
N ASP A 507 63.02 5.44 58.36
CA ASP A 507 62.97 4.39 59.36
C ASP A 507 61.92 4.74 60.44
N PRO A 508 61.15 3.77 60.96
CA PRO A 508 60.22 4.03 62.05
C PRO A 508 60.98 3.97 63.38
N SER A 509 61.14 5.12 64.04
CA SER A 509 61.50 5.19 65.47
C SER A 509 60.25 5.15 66.35
N PRO A 510 60.33 4.64 67.59
CA PRO A 510 59.22 3.96 68.26
C PRO A 510 58.51 4.82 69.31
N SER A 511 57.24 4.47 69.56
CA SER A 511 56.56 4.59 70.86
C SER A 511 55.47 3.55 70.97
#